data_AF-A0AAW4YF68-F1
#
_entry.id   AF-A0AAW4YF68-F1
#
_cell.length_a   1.000
_cell.length_b   1.000
_cell.length_c   1.000
_cell.angle_alpha   90.00
_cell.angle_beta   90.00
_cell.angle_gamma   90.00
#
_symmetry.space_group_name_H-M   'P 1'
#
loop_
_entity.id
_entity.type
_entity.pdbx_description
1 polymer ?
#
loop_
_entity_poly.entity_id
_entity_poly.type
_entity_poly.pdbx_seq_one_letter_code
_entity_poly.pdbx_strand_id
1 'polypeptide(L)'
;MASSSKQDDLVYDRYSKGKLESKLAYDGQFKPYFEYIADCLKKYSSLRDKQKGEAFVHGFTLAMTSQNKFYRPISELDNDGGYADIFLSPLCDIYKDMVDSYIIELKYCKSQTTDEQVKKLFEEASVQISRYADSDMVRVAVKTTKLHKLVVIYRGAEMVACEEI
;
A
#
# COMPACT_ATOMS: atom_id res chain seq x y z
N MET A 1 -12.81 35.63 0.80
CA MET A 1 -11.43 35.15 0.54
C MET A 1 -11.16 33.85 1.33
N ALA A 2 -11.71 32.72 0.89
CA ALA A 2 -11.49 31.40 1.54
C ALA A 2 -11.29 30.26 0.52
N SER A 3 -11.02 30.59 -0.75
CA SER A 3 -10.95 29.64 -1.86
C SER A 3 -9.53 29.36 -2.38
N SER A 4 -8.52 30.18 -2.05
CA SER A 4 -7.14 29.98 -2.54
C SER A 4 -6.42 28.87 -1.76
N SER A 5 -6.48 28.89 -0.42
CA SER A 5 -5.67 27.98 0.41
C SER A 5 -5.98 26.50 0.18
N LYS A 6 -7.26 26.11 0.09
CA LYS A 6 -7.64 24.71 -0.19
C LYS A 6 -7.22 24.25 -1.59
N GLN A 7 -7.26 25.13 -2.58
CA GLN A 7 -6.87 24.79 -3.95
C GLN A 7 -5.35 24.65 -4.06
N ASP A 8 -4.61 25.54 -3.40
CA ASP A 8 -3.15 25.53 -3.36
C ASP A 8 -2.62 24.31 -2.56
N ASP A 9 -3.26 23.97 -1.43
CA ASP A 9 -2.95 22.78 -0.64
C ASP A 9 -3.21 21.48 -1.42
N LEU A 10 -4.32 21.40 -2.17
CA LEU A 10 -4.66 20.24 -3.00
C LEU A 10 -3.72 20.06 -4.20
N VAL A 11 -3.24 21.16 -4.78
CA VAL A 11 -2.27 21.12 -5.89
C VAL A 11 -0.89 20.73 -5.38
N TYR A 12 -0.48 21.24 -4.22
CA TYR A 12 0.76 20.86 -3.55
C TYR A 12 0.77 19.38 -3.15
N ASP A 13 -0.35 18.89 -2.59
CA ASP A 13 -0.53 17.47 -2.22
C ASP A 13 -0.50 16.54 -3.44
N ARG A 14 -1.02 16.98 -4.59
CA ARG A 14 -0.95 16.21 -5.83
C ARG A 14 0.47 16.16 -6.41
N TYR A 15 1.20 17.28 -6.36
CA TYR A 15 2.59 17.33 -6.84
C TYR A 15 3.52 16.49 -5.95
N SER A 16 3.32 16.53 -4.63
CA SER A 16 4.05 15.67 -3.69
C SER A 16 3.71 14.20 -3.91
N LYS A 17 2.42 13.86 -4.07
CA LYS A 17 1.97 12.50 -4.38
C LYS A 17 2.60 11.94 -5.65
N GLY A 18 2.56 12.69 -6.76
CA GLY A 18 3.16 12.23 -8.02
C GLY A 18 4.67 11.95 -7.92
N LYS A 19 5.38 12.73 -7.09
CA LYS A 19 6.79 12.47 -6.80
C LYS A 19 7.00 11.19 -5.98
N LEU A 20 6.15 10.94 -4.98
CA LEU A 20 6.19 9.71 -4.19
C LEU A 20 5.87 8.48 -5.06
N GLU A 21 4.87 8.58 -5.95
CA GLU A 21 4.50 7.52 -6.89
C GLU A 21 5.65 7.18 -7.85
N SER A 22 6.35 8.20 -8.36
CA SER A 22 7.52 8.01 -9.22
C SER A 22 8.67 7.36 -8.47
N LYS A 23 8.96 7.79 -7.24
CA LYS A 23 10.02 7.19 -6.41
C LYS A 23 9.71 5.76 -6.00
N LEU A 24 8.43 5.42 -5.83
CA LEU A 24 7.99 4.03 -5.66
C LEU A 24 8.26 3.22 -6.93
N ALA A 25 7.99 3.77 -8.12
CA ALA A 25 8.14 3.06 -9.40
C ALA A 25 9.57 2.87 -9.91
N TYR A 26 10.45 3.82 -9.55
CA TYR A 26 11.77 3.93 -10.17
C TYR A 26 12.95 3.85 -9.19
N ASP A 27 12.71 4.07 -7.89
CA ASP A 27 13.76 4.15 -6.88
C ASP A 27 13.55 3.18 -5.70
N GLY A 28 12.55 2.30 -5.77
CA GLY A 28 12.21 1.37 -4.70
C GLY A 28 11.70 2.03 -3.41
N GLN A 29 11.40 3.34 -3.40
CA GLN A 29 11.13 4.09 -2.16
C GLN A 29 9.70 3.90 -1.65
N PHE A 30 9.41 2.72 -1.11
CA PHE A 30 8.08 2.37 -0.63
C PHE A 30 7.70 3.05 0.70
N LYS A 31 8.63 3.18 1.65
CA LYS A 31 8.30 3.73 2.99
C LYS A 31 7.65 5.12 2.92
N PRO A 32 8.23 6.11 2.22
CA PRO A 32 7.61 7.45 2.13
C PRO A 32 6.23 7.45 1.47
N TYR A 33 5.98 6.52 0.53
CA TYR A 33 4.67 6.42 -0.13
C TYR A 33 3.60 5.84 0.80
N PHE A 34 3.92 4.78 1.55
CA PHE A 34 2.98 4.20 2.51
C PHE A 34 2.80 5.08 3.76
N GLU A 35 3.82 5.82 4.19
CA GLU A 35 3.68 6.87 5.21
C GLU A 35 2.67 7.94 4.78
N TYR A 36 2.76 8.42 3.54
CA TYR A 36 1.76 9.34 2.98
C TYR A 36 0.34 8.75 3.00
N ILE A 37 0.18 7.49 2.59
CA ILE A 37 -1.11 6.80 2.65
C ILE A 37 -1.63 6.73 4.10
N ALA A 38 -0.77 6.37 5.05
CA ALA A 38 -1.12 6.27 6.47
C ALA A 38 -1.55 7.63 7.04
N ASP A 39 -0.86 8.72 6.68
CA ASP A 39 -1.23 10.07 7.09
C ASP A 39 -2.60 10.48 6.53
N CYS A 40 -2.86 10.19 5.25
CA CYS A 40 -4.18 10.39 4.66
C CYS A 40 -5.24 9.59 5.41
N LEU A 41 -5.02 8.28 5.62
CA LEU A 41 -5.94 7.39 6.33
C LEU A 41 -6.27 7.92 7.73
N LYS A 42 -5.26 8.33 8.50
CA LYS A 42 -5.42 8.89 9.84
C LYS A 42 -6.26 10.17 9.81
N LYS A 43 -6.00 11.09 8.88
CA LYS A 43 -6.79 12.32 8.68
C LYS A 43 -8.25 12.01 8.31
N TYR A 44 -8.51 11.03 7.45
CA TYR A 44 -9.89 10.70 7.07
C TYR A 44 -10.65 9.96 8.18
N SER A 45 -9.99 9.05 8.89
CA SER A 45 -10.59 8.30 9.99
C SER A 45 -10.99 9.19 11.17
N SER A 46 -10.21 10.25 11.45
CA SER A 46 -10.53 11.21 12.53
C SER A 46 -11.71 12.14 12.19
N LEU A 47 -11.97 12.37 10.90
CA LEU A 47 -13.11 13.19 10.44
C LEU A 47 -14.43 12.41 10.42
N ARG A 48 -14.38 11.07 10.49
CA ARG A 48 -15.55 10.20 10.29
C ARG A 48 -15.54 9.04 11.28
N ASP A 49 -16.23 9.20 12.41
CA ASP A 49 -16.26 8.21 13.50
C ASP A 49 -16.63 6.77 13.08
N LYS A 50 -17.37 6.61 11.98
CA LYS A 50 -17.80 5.31 11.43
C LYS A 50 -16.75 4.63 10.54
N GLN A 51 -15.67 5.30 10.14
CA GLN A 51 -14.64 4.76 9.25
C GLN A 51 -13.45 4.21 10.06
N LYS A 52 -13.62 3.00 10.58
CA LYS A 52 -12.62 2.29 11.39
C LYS A 52 -12.63 0.80 11.04
N GLY A 53 -11.56 0.11 11.43
CA GLY A 53 -11.44 -1.34 11.27
C GLY A 53 -10.70 -1.76 10.01
N GLU A 54 -10.47 -3.06 9.91
CA GLU A 54 -9.69 -3.72 8.86
C GLU A 54 -10.19 -3.42 7.46
N ALA A 55 -11.49 -3.61 7.19
CA ALA A 55 -12.07 -3.35 5.88
C ALA A 55 -11.87 -1.89 5.42
N PHE A 56 -11.93 -0.93 6.35
CA PHE A 56 -11.64 0.47 6.02
C PHE A 56 -10.17 0.67 5.68
N VAL A 57 -9.25 0.11 6.47
CA VAL A 57 -7.81 0.23 6.22
C VAL A 57 -7.43 -0.40 4.88
N HIS A 58 -7.88 -1.62 4.61
CA HIS A 58 -7.55 -2.33 3.38
C HIS A 58 -8.16 -1.63 2.17
N GLY A 59 -9.45 -1.26 2.24
CA GLY A 59 -10.13 -0.53 1.17
C GLY A 59 -9.52 0.85 0.91
N PHE A 60 -9.11 1.58 1.95
CA PHE A 60 -8.47 2.89 1.80
C PHE A 60 -7.09 2.78 1.15
N THR A 61 -6.25 1.86 1.62
CA THR A 61 -4.93 1.61 1.03
C THR A 61 -5.06 1.20 -0.44
N LEU A 62 -5.97 0.27 -0.75
CA LEU A 62 -6.27 -0.13 -2.13
C LEU A 62 -6.71 1.06 -2.98
N ALA A 63 -7.62 1.89 -2.49
CA ALA A 63 -8.09 3.09 -3.20
C ALA A 63 -6.99 4.13 -3.45
N MET A 64 -6.04 4.27 -2.53
CA MET A 64 -4.89 5.16 -2.69
C MET A 64 -3.89 4.61 -3.71
N THR A 65 -3.60 3.31 -3.65
CA THR A 65 -2.71 2.64 -4.62
C THR A 65 -3.30 2.60 -6.03
N SER A 66 -4.62 2.49 -6.17
CA SER A 66 -5.32 2.53 -7.46
C SER A 66 -5.26 3.87 -8.18
N GLN A 67 -4.85 4.93 -7.49
CA GLN A 67 -4.59 6.23 -8.11
C GLN A 67 -3.17 6.35 -8.65
N ASN A 68 -2.26 5.44 -8.30
CA ASN A 68 -0.90 5.45 -8.79
C ASN A 68 -0.86 4.96 -10.24
N LYS A 69 -0.58 5.89 -11.16
CA LYS A 69 -0.61 5.63 -12.61
C LYS A 69 0.38 4.57 -13.10
N PHE A 70 1.43 4.26 -12.33
CA PHE A 70 2.48 3.32 -12.74
C PHE A 70 2.07 1.85 -12.59
N TYR A 71 1.02 1.59 -11.81
CA TYR A 71 0.62 0.25 -11.44
C TYR A 71 -0.84 -0.01 -11.78
N ARG A 72 -1.15 -1.28 -12.01
CA ARG A 72 -2.50 -1.82 -11.90
C ARG A 72 -2.58 -2.65 -10.62
N PRO A 73 -3.30 -2.19 -9.58
CA PRO A 73 -3.52 -3.01 -8.40
C PRO A 73 -4.40 -4.22 -8.73
N ILE A 74 -4.06 -5.35 -8.12
CA ILE A 74 -4.84 -6.58 -8.11
C ILE A 74 -5.04 -6.94 -6.64
N SER A 75 -6.28 -7.11 -6.20
CA SER A 75 -6.60 -7.39 -4.79
C SER A 75 -7.14 -8.80 -4.57
N GLU A 76 -6.98 -9.32 -3.36
CA GLU A 76 -7.56 -10.61 -2.96
C GLU A 76 -9.09 -10.65 -3.09
N LEU A 77 -9.77 -9.53 -2.85
CA LEU A 77 -11.22 -9.39 -3.00
C LEU A 77 -11.70 -9.70 -4.42
N ASP A 78 -10.83 -9.53 -5.40
CA ASP A 78 -11.12 -9.82 -6.81
C ASP A 78 -10.82 -11.29 -7.19
N ASN A 79 -10.28 -12.11 -6.28
CA ASN A 79 -9.72 -13.44 -6.59
C ASN A 79 -10.00 -14.54 -5.52
N ASP A 80 -11.23 -14.64 -5.01
CA ASP A 80 -11.74 -15.73 -4.15
C ASP A 80 -10.88 -16.11 -2.92
N GLY A 81 -10.07 -15.19 -2.38
CA GLY A 81 -9.28 -15.45 -1.16
C GLY A 81 -7.94 -16.18 -1.39
N GLY A 82 -7.46 -16.25 -2.63
CA GLY A 82 -6.25 -16.98 -3.01
C GLY A 82 -5.02 -16.10 -3.28
N TYR A 83 -5.03 -14.84 -2.85
CA TYR A 83 -4.04 -13.84 -3.26
C TYR A 83 -3.57 -12.98 -2.09
N ALA A 84 -2.46 -12.27 -2.24
CA ALA A 84 -2.08 -11.24 -1.28
C ALA A 84 -3.10 -10.09 -1.31
N ASP A 85 -3.18 -9.32 -0.22
CA ASP A 85 -4.13 -8.19 -0.11
C ASP A 85 -4.06 -7.26 -1.32
N ILE A 86 -2.84 -6.88 -1.73
CA ILE A 86 -2.60 -6.02 -2.89
C ILE A 86 -1.34 -6.46 -3.63
N PHE A 87 -1.45 -6.65 -4.95
CA PHE A 87 -0.31 -6.67 -5.87
C PHE A 87 -0.36 -5.45 -6.78
N LEU A 88 0.70 -4.65 -6.77
CA LEU A 88 0.92 -3.55 -7.70
C LEU A 88 1.61 -4.09 -8.95
N SER A 89 0.81 -4.57 -9.90
CA SER A 89 1.30 -5.07 -11.18
C SER A 89 1.86 -3.91 -12.01
N PRO A 90 3.13 -3.98 -12.45
CA PRO A 90 3.77 -2.88 -13.14
C PRO A 90 3.24 -2.72 -14.58
N LEU A 91 2.97 -1.49 -15.00
CA LEU A 91 2.48 -1.18 -16.35
C LEU A 91 3.64 -1.00 -17.35
N CYS A 92 4.54 -1.98 -17.45
CA CYS A 92 5.76 -1.89 -18.29
C CYS A 92 5.49 -1.69 -19.80
N ASP A 93 4.28 -1.97 -20.28
CA ASP A 93 3.93 -1.74 -21.70
C ASP A 93 3.78 -0.24 -22.00
N ILE A 94 3.46 0.55 -20.97
CA ILE A 94 3.35 2.01 -21.00
C ILE A 94 4.66 2.64 -20.52
N TYR A 95 5.17 2.18 -19.38
CA TYR A 95 6.37 2.69 -18.71
C TYR A 95 7.50 1.66 -18.80
N LYS A 96 8.18 1.62 -19.95
CA LYS A 96 9.16 0.57 -20.29
C LYS A 96 10.41 0.54 -19.40
N ASP A 97 10.68 1.65 -18.71
CA ASP A 97 11.83 1.85 -17.85
C ASP A 97 11.53 1.62 -16.36
N MET A 98 10.30 1.22 -15.99
CA MET A 98 9.96 0.88 -14.61
C MET A 98 10.83 -0.28 -14.11
N VAL A 99 11.28 -0.14 -12.86
CA VAL A 99 12.21 -1.10 -12.24
C VAL A 99 11.63 -1.85 -11.07
N ASP A 100 10.58 -1.35 -10.42
CA ASP A 100 10.05 -1.94 -9.18
C ASP A 100 8.57 -2.35 -9.32
N SER A 101 8.21 -3.46 -8.67
CA SER A 101 6.83 -3.90 -8.44
C SER A 101 6.67 -4.40 -7.01
N TYR A 102 5.43 -4.49 -6.54
CA TYR A 102 5.16 -4.73 -5.12
C TYR A 102 4.04 -5.71 -4.93
N ILE A 103 4.27 -6.70 -4.08
CA ILE A 103 3.20 -7.45 -3.41
C ILE A 103 3.16 -6.99 -1.97
N ILE A 104 1.96 -6.72 -1.45
CA ILE A 104 1.72 -6.14 -0.13
C ILE A 104 0.73 -7.02 0.61
N GLU A 105 1.11 -7.41 1.81
CA GLU A 105 0.24 -8.03 2.81
C GLU A 105 -0.09 -6.99 3.88
N LEU A 106 -1.38 -6.74 4.08
CA LEU A 106 -1.89 -5.80 5.05
C LEU A 106 -2.36 -6.57 6.29
N LYS A 107 -1.97 -6.11 7.48
CA LYS A 107 -2.52 -6.59 8.74
C LYS A 107 -3.14 -5.46 9.53
N TYR A 108 -4.31 -5.72 10.08
CA TYR A 108 -4.97 -4.83 11.02
C TYR A 108 -5.02 -5.47 12.40
N CYS A 109 -4.74 -4.67 13.42
CA CYS A 109 -4.91 -5.06 14.82
C CYS A 109 -5.56 -3.94 15.64
N LYS A 110 -6.12 -4.30 16.79
CA LYS A 110 -6.81 -3.34 17.67
C LYS A 110 -5.79 -2.53 18.47
N SER A 111 -6.20 -1.36 18.96
CA SER A 111 -5.31 -0.41 19.63
C SER A 111 -4.57 -0.96 20.87
N GLN A 112 -5.14 -1.97 21.53
CA GLN A 112 -4.54 -2.63 22.70
C GLN A 112 -3.57 -3.77 22.37
N THR A 113 -3.38 -4.11 21.10
CA THR A 113 -2.44 -5.16 20.69
C THR A 113 -1.01 -4.72 21.03
N THR A 114 -0.24 -5.59 21.70
CA THR A 114 1.14 -5.26 22.13
C THR A 114 2.13 -5.32 20.98
N ASP A 115 3.35 -4.81 21.19
CA ASP A 115 4.41 -4.85 20.18
C ASP A 115 4.87 -6.29 19.90
N GLU A 116 4.90 -7.17 20.91
CA GLU A 116 5.19 -8.60 20.73
C GLU A 116 4.13 -9.29 19.88
N GLN A 117 2.85 -8.90 20.02
CA GLN A 117 1.77 -9.43 19.19
C GLN A 117 1.87 -8.90 17.75
N VAL A 118 2.23 -7.63 17.56
CA VAL A 118 2.51 -7.07 16.22
C VAL A 118 3.67 -7.80 15.54
N LYS A 119 4.73 -8.14 16.29
CA LYS A 119 5.84 -8.93 15.74
C LYS A 119 5.38 -10.31 15.26
N LYS A 120 4.50 -10.99 16.00
CA LYS A 120 3.91 -12.27 15.55
C LYS A 120 3.08 -12.12 14.27
N LEU A 121 2.26 -11.07 14.18
CA LEU A 121 1.51 -10.75 12.96
C LEU A 121 2.45 -10.52 11.77
N PHE A 122 3.58 -9.86 12.00
CA PHE A 122 4.60 -9.66 10.95
C PHE A 122 5.19 -10.99 10.48
N GLU A 123 5.55 -11.89 11.39
CA GLU A 123 6.06 -13.22 11.06
C GLU A 123 5.05 -14.06 10.26
N GLU A 124 3.78 -14.04 10.66
CA GLU A 124 2.69 -14.73 9.95
C GLU A 124 2.47 -14.15 8.54
N ALA A 125 2.40 -12.83 8.42
CA ALA A 125 2.28 -12.12 7.14
C ALA A 125 3.46 -12.40 6.21
N SER A 126 4.68 -12.47 6.76
CA SER A 126 5.90 -12.75 5.99
C SER A 126 5.87 -14.14 5.35
N VAL A 127 5.29 -15.14 6.04
CA VAL A 127 5.10 -16.48 5.50
C VAL A 127 4.03 -16.49 4.41
N GLN A 128 2.92 -15.79 4.61
CA GLN A 128 1.82 -15.69 3.65
C GLN A 128 2.29 -15.04 2.34
N ILE A 129 2.87 -13.85 2.43
CA ILE A 129 3.28 -13.08 1.26
C ILE A 129 4.37 -13.77 0.44
N SER A 130 5.27 -14.52 1.09
CA SER A 130 6.30 -15.31 0.40
C SER A 130 5.68 -16.39 -0.50
N ARG A 131 4.61 -17.05 -0.05
CA ARG A 131 3.91 -18.06 -0.86
C ARG A 131 3.24 -17.43 -2.08
N TYR A 132 2.64 -16.26 -1.93
CA TYR A 132 1.97 -15.57 -3.04
C TYR A 132 2.95 -15.02 -4.08
N ALA A 133 4.10 -14.50 -3.62
CA ALA A 133 5.17 -14.03 -4.50
C ALA A 133 5.72 -15.14 -5.43
N ASP A 134 5.63 -16.40 -5.01
CA ASP A 134 6.05 -17.56 -5.79
C ASP A 134 5.00 -18.09 -6.79
N SER A 135 3.81 -17.50 -6.83
CA SER A 135 2.76 -17.91 -7.78
C SER A 135 3.13 -17.59 -9.24
N ASP A 136 2.73 -18.45 -10.17
CA ASP A 136 3.00 -18.27 -11.61
C ASP A 136 2.42 -16.95 -12.14
N MET A 137 1.25 -16.55 -11.64
CA MET A 137 0.62 -15.30 -12.03
C MET A 137 1.48 -14.08 -11.67
N VAL A 138 2.03 -14.04 -10.44
CA VAL A 138 2.92 -12.96 -10.02
C VAL A 138 4.22 -12.99 -10.83
N ARG A 139 4.82 -14.18 -11.01
CA ARG A 139 6.06 -14.35 -11.78
C ARG A 139 5.92 -13.82 -13.22
N VAL A 140 4.79 -14.05 -13.87
CA VAL A 140 4.51 -13.51 -15.20
C VAL A 140 4.26 -12.00 -15.16
N ALA A 141 3.51 -11.51 -14.17
CA ALA A 141 3.11 -10.11 -14.09
C ALA A 141 4.23 -9.13 -13.70
N VAL A 142 5.25 -9.61 -12.97
CA VAL A 142 6.43 -8.81 -12.56
C VAL A 142 7.26 -8.34 -13.76
N LYS A 143 7.18 -9.04 -14.90
CA LYS A 143 7.89 -8.70 -16.15
C LYS A 143 9.40 -8.51 -15.93
N THR A 144 9.91 -7.29 -16.09
CA THR A 144 11.34 -6.95 -15.95
C THR A 144 11.67 -6.27 -14.63
N THR A 145 10.67 -6.07 -13.76
CA THR A 145 10.85 -5.35 -12.50
C THR A 145 11.40 -6.26 -11.39
N LYS A 146 11.98 -5.66 -10.36
CA LYS A 146 12.24 -6.31 -9.08
C LYS A 146 10.93 -6.36 -8.29
N LEU A 147 10.51 -7.57 -7.90
CA LEU A 147 9.39 -7.74 -6.98
C LEU A 147 9.84 -7.50 -5.54
N HIS A 148 9.23 -6.51 -4.90
CA HIS A 148 9.33 -6.24 -3.47
C HIS A 148 8.16 -6.88 -2.73
N LYS A 149 8.43 -7.49 -1.57
CA LYS A 149 7.44 -8.12 -0.71
C LYS A 149 7.30 -7.30 0.56
N LEU A 150 6.18 -6.61 0.72
CA LEU A 150 5.97 -5.67 1.81
C LEU A 150 4.92 -6.18 2.79
N VAL A 151 5.23 -6.08 4.09
CA VAL A 151 4.23 -6.24 5.14
C VAL A 151 3.96 -4.88 5.75
N VAL A 152 2.69 -4.48 5.76
CA VAL A 152 2.25 -3.20 6.34
C VAL A 152 1.21 -3.47 7.41
N ILE A 153 1.50 -3.04 8.64
CA ILE A 153 0.66 -3.34 9.81
C ILE A 153 0.08 -2.05 10.37
N TYR A 154 -1.24 -2.04 10.54
CA TYR A 154 -1.98 -0.99 11.20
C TYR A 154 -2.47 -1.43 12.58
N ARG A 155 -2.24 -0.59 13.58
CA ARG A 155 -2.83 -0.67 14.92
C ARG A 155 -3.89 0.42 15.04
N GLY A 156 -5.15 0.07 14.83
CA GLY A 156 -6.19 1.08 14.62
C GLY A 156 -5.93 1.87 13.33
N ALA A 157 -5.81 3.20 13.42
CA ALA A 157 -5.50 4.07 12.28
C ALA A 157 -4.00 4.43 12.17
N GLU A 158 -3.17 3.87 13.04
CA GLU A 158 -1.73 4.11 13.08
C GLU A 158 -0.99 3.00 12.35
N MET A 159 -0.15 3.35 11.37
CA MET A 159 0.75 2.39 10.74
C MET A 159 1.96 2.17 11.66
N VAL A 160 2.09 0.96 12.19
CA VAL A 160 3.14 0.60 13.16
C VAL A 160 4.28 -0.20 12.53
N ALA A 161 4.10 -0.72 11.32
CA ALA A 161 5.16 -1.35 10.54
C ALA A 161 4.92 -1.16 9.04
N CYS A 162 6.00 -0.94 8.28
CA CYS A 162 6.03 -0.94 6.82
C CYS A 162 7.43 -1.42 6.42
N GLU A 163 7.58 -2.74 6.26
CA GLU A 163 8.88 -3.38 6.10
C GLU A 163 8.88 -4.34 4.91
N GLU A 164 10.04 -4.47 4.29
CA GLU A 164 10.32 -5.44 3.23
C GLU A 164 10.90 -6.73 3.85
N ILE A 165 10.57 -7.88 3.26
CA ILE A 165 11.05 -9.21 3.70
C ILE A 165 12.09 -9.85 2.78
#